data_AF-R4KM74-F1
#
_entry.id   AF-R4KM74-F1
#
_cell.length_a   1.000
_cell.length_b   1.000
_cell.length_c   1.000
_cell.angle_alpha   90.00
_cell.angle_beta   90.00
_cell.angle_gamma   90.00
#
_symmetry.space_group_name_H-M   'P 1'
#
loop_
_entity.id
_entity.type
_entity.pdbx_description
1 polymer ?
#
loop_
_entity_poly.entity_id
_entity_poly.type
_entity_poly.pdbx_seq_one_letter_code
_entity_poly.pdbx_strand_id
1 'polypeptide(L)'
;MEWITLQSLFDTKEKALKTANIVATTESRLASDPRGPQYEVETRIEQVEDKWQVSWRKVFVGFKSGCNGGCQSCPTKAPRPTNGGKVIPFRKPTV
;
A
#
# COMPACT_ATOMS: atom_id res chain seq x y z
N MET A 1 -3.80 -6.90 15.04
CA MET A 1 -2.47 -6.51 14.53
C MET A 1 -1.62 -6.08 15.71
N GLU A 2 -0.40 -6.58 15.76
CA GLU A 2 0.52 -6.45 16.89
C GLU A 2 1.37 -5.17 16.79
N TRP A 3 1.74 -4.59 17.92
CA TRP A 3 2.66 -3.46 17.98
C TRP A 3 4.09 -3.98 17.91
N ILE A 4 4.90 -3.41 17.02
CA ILE A 4 6.31 -3.74 16.84
C ILE A 4 7.12 -2.69 17.60
N THR A 5 7.81 -3.10 18.65
CA THR A 5 8.72 -2.26 19.42
C THR A 5 10.09 -2.22 18.75
N LEU A 6 10.65 -1.02 18.55
CA LEU A 6 12.06 -0.91 18.17
C LEU A 6 12.94 -1.46 19.29
N GLN A 7 14.02 -2.15 18.91
CA GLN A 7 15.00 -2.68 19.87
C GLN A 7 15.79 -1.55 20.54
N SER A 8 15.91 -0.39 19.89
CA SER A 8 16.63 0.76 20.43
C SER A 8 15.77 1.57 21.39
N LEU A 9 16.38 1.95 22.52
CA LEU A 9 15.84 2.92 23.47
C LEU A 9 16.54 4.28 23.28
N PHE A 10 15.83 5.37 23.49
CA PHE A 10 16.33 6.73 23.27
C PHE A 10 16.42 7.51 24.58
N ASP A 11 17.53 8.22 24.79
CA ASP A 11 17.74 8.98 26.02
C ASP A 11 16.92 10.27 26.08
N THR A 12 16.43 10.79 24.94
CA THR A 12 15.61 12.00 24.88
C THR A 12 14.32 11.79 24.12
N LYS A 13 13.26 12.46 24.57
CA LYS A 13 11.95 12.46 23.92
C LYS A 13 12.04 12.95 22.47
N GLU A 14 12.85 13.97 22.24
CA GLU A 14 13.04 14.55 20.90
C GLU A 14 13.65 13.55 19.92
N LYS A 15 14.66 12.78 20.34
CA LYS A 15 15.23 11.70 19.53
C LYS A 15 14.20 10.61 19.25
N ALA A 16 13.43 10.20 20.26
CA ALA A 16 12.36 9.21 20.08
C ALA A 16 11.29 9.69 19.09
N LEU A 17 10.88 10.95 19.18
CA LEU A 17 9.89 11.56 18.29
C LEU A 17 10.40 11.67 16.87
N LYS A 18 11.66 12.08 16.68
CA LYS A 18 12.30 12.10 15.36
C LYS A 18 12.36 10.70 14.76
N THR A 19 12.73 9.69 15.54
CA THR A 19 12.75 8.30 15.06
C THR A 19 11.35 7.79 14.73
N ALA A 20 10.34 8.09 15.56
CA ALA A 20 8.95 7.73 15.28
C ALA A 20 8.49 8.31 13.93
N ASN A 21 8.79 9.58 13.64
CA ASN A 21 8.45 10.20 12.36
C ASN A 21 9.16 9.55 11.16
N ILE A 22 10.42 9.17 11.33
CA ILE A 22 11.16 8.42 10.30
C ILE A 22 10.46 7.09 10.05
N VAL A 23 10.18 6.31 11.09
CA VAL A 23 9.49 5.02 11.00
C VAL A 23 8.12 5.16 10.34
N ALA A 24 7.31 6.12 10.77
CA ALA A 24 5.99 6.38 10.19
C ALA A 24 6.08 6.60 8.67
N THR A 25 7.06 7.38 8.24
CA THR A 25 7.24 7.72 6.82
C THR A 25 7.82 6.56 6.01
N THR A 26 8.86 5.90 6.52
CA THR A 26 9.55 4.83 5.79
C THR A 26 8.70 3.57 5.73
N GLU A 27 8.11 3.16 6.84
CA GLU A 27 7.28 1.95 6.91
C GLU A 27 5.98 2.13 6.14
N SER A 28 5.36 3.31 6.13
CA SER A 28 4.15 3.53 5.31
C SER A 28 4.45 3.40 3.81
N ARG A 29 5.61 3.89 3.37
CA ARG A 29 6.05 3.76 1.97
C ARG A 29 6.39 2.32 1.59
N LEU A 30 7.00 1.56 2.51
CA LEU A 30 7.34 0.16 2.27
C LEU A 30 6.14 -0.78 2.37
N ALA A 31 5.16 -0.45 3.21
CA ALA A 31 3.97 -1.27 3.41
C ALA A 31 2.96 -1.11 2.27
N SER A 32 2.90 0.06 1.63
CA SER A 32 1.92 0.36 0.58
C SER A 32 2.41 -0.02 -0.81
N ASP A 33 1.58 -0.74 -1.57
CA ASP A 33 1.84 -1.04 -2.98
C ASP A 33 1.30 0.11 -3.86
N PRO A 34 2.08 0.71 -4.77
CA PRO A 34 1.60 1.77 -5.67
C PRO A 34 0.30 1.47 -6.44
N ARG A 35 -0.03 0.19 -6.68
CA ARG A 35 -1.25 -0.25 -7.37
C ARG A 35 -1.99 -1.35 -6.61
N GLY A 36 -1.96 -1.29 -5.28
CA GLY A 36 -2.53 -2.33 -4.44
C GLY A 36 -2.94 -1.86 -3.04
N PRO A 37 -2.87 -2.75 -2.04
CA PRO A 37 -3.18 -2.43 -0.65
C PRO A 37 -2.36 -1.21 -0.18
N GLN A 38 -3.03 -0.30 0.53
CA GLN A 38 -2.42 0.84 1.20
C GLN A 38 -2.44 0.61 2.70
N TYR A 39 -1.36 1.00 3.34
CA TYR A 39 -1.22 0.95 4.78
C TYR A 39 -0.64 2.26 5.30
N GLU A 40 -1.28 2.77 6.35
CA GLU A 40 -0.70 3.79 7.20
C GLU A 40 0.07 3.15 8.35
N VAL A 41 0.91 3.94 8.99
CA VAL A 41 1.70 3.50 10.12
C VAL A 41 1.38 4.40 11.31
N GLU A 42 0.88 3.79 12.37
CA GLU A 42 0.72 4.44 13.65
C GLU A 42 1.99 4.21 14.48
N THR A 43 2.44 5.27 15.15
CA THR A 43 3.59 5.22 16.06
C THR A 43 3.17 5.62 17.46
N ARG A 44 3.72 4.92 18.45
CA ARG A 44 3.53 5.17 19.87
C ARG A 44 4.88 5.38 20.51
N ILE A 45 4.96 6.37 21.41
CA ILE A 45 6.15 6.66 22.18
C ILE A 45 5.78 6.49 23.65
N GLU A 46 6.52 5.65 24.36
CA GLU A 46 6.31 5.38 25.78
C GLU A 46 7.61 5.62 26.54
N GLN A 47 7.49 6.10 27.77
CA GLN A 47 8.63 6.19 28.68
C GLN A 47 8.73 4.88 29.46
N VAL A 48 9.91 4.28 29.45
CA VAL A 48 10.22 3.03 30.17
C VAL A 48 11.45 3.28 31.02
N GLU A 49 11.28 3.17 32.34
CA GLU A 49 12.26 3.52 33.37
C GLU A 49 12.70 4.98 33.25
N ASP A 50 13.74 5.28 32.47
CA ASP A 50 14.25 6.64 32.20
C ASP A 50 14.53 6.90 30.71
N LYS A 51 14.13 5.97 29.84
CA LYS A 51 14.34 6.07 28.40
C LYS A 51 13.02 6.09 27.65
N TRP A 52 13.10 6.43 26.39
CA TRP A 52 11.97 6.50 25.49
C TRP A 52 12.01 5.31 24.54
N GLN A 53 10.92 4.54 24.52
CA GLN A 53 10.69 3.43 23.61
C GLN A 53 9.74 3.85 22.50
N VAL A 54 10.02 3.42 21.28
CA VAL A 54 9.18 3.68 20.11
C VAL A 54 8.62 2.35 19.62
N SER A 55 7.30 2.32 19.47
CA SER A 55 6.56 1.20 18.92
C SER A 55 5.74 1.66 17.73
N TRP A 56 5.48 0.78 16.78
CA TRP A 56 4.70 1.11 15.61
C TRP A 56 3.85 -0.07 15.14
N ARG A 57 2.80 0.21 14.38
CA ARG A 57 1.99 -0.83 13.74
C ARG A 57 1.49 -0.38 12.38
N LYS A 58 1.29 -1.34 11.49
CA LYS A 58 0.64 -1.11 10.19
C LYS A 58 -0.87 -1.08 10.39
N VAL A 59 -1.53 -0.15 9.74
CA VAL A 59 -3.00 -0.04 9.71
C VAL A 59 -3.41 -0.05 8.26
N PHE A 60 -4.23 -1.03 7.89
CA PHE A 60 -4.78 -1.10 6.53
C PHE A 60 -5.77 0.03 6.32
N VAL A 61 -5.56 0.84 5.29
CA VAL A 61 -6.40 2.00 4.98
C VAL A 61 -7.23 1.83 3.70
N GLY A 62 -6.97 0.80 2.92
CA GLY A 62 -7.76 0.48 1.73
C GLY A 62 -6.91 0.01 0.56
N PHE A 63 -7.49 0.03 -0.64
CA PHE A 63 -6.78 -0.28 -1.88
C PHE A 63 -6.68 0.95 -2.74
N LYS A 64 -5.48 1.21 -3.28
CA LYS A 64 -5.30 2.20 -4.34
C LYS A 64 -5.51 1.50 -5.67
N SER A 65 -6.71 1.62 -6.22
CA SER A 65 -6.96 1.21 -7.59
C SER A 65 -6.08 2.05 -8.52
N GLY A 66 -5.17 1.41 -9.27
CA GLY A 66 -4.33 2.09 -10.26
C GLY A 66 -5.10 2.76 -11.43
N CYS A 67 -6.44 2.75 -11.40
CA CYS A 67 -7.34 3.34 -12.39
C CYS A 67 -8.03 4.63 -11.91
N ASN A 68 -7.36 5.45 -11.09
CA ASN A 68 -7.92 6.75 -10.66
C ASN A 68 -8.13 7.79 -11.80
N GLY A 69 -7.91 7.41 -13.06
CA GLY A 69 -8.21 8.21 -14.25
C GLY A 69 -8.78 7.41 -15.43
N GLY A 70 -9.24 6.17 -15.19
CA GLY A 70 -9.59 5.23 -16.26
C GLY A 70 -8.35 4.73 -17.02
N CYS A 71 -8.44 3.51 -17.55
CA CYS A 71 -7.44 3.05 -18.52
C CYS A 71 -7.56 3.94 -19.76
N GLN A 72 -6.50 4.65 -20.17
CA GLN A 72 -6.51 5.41 -21.42
C GLN A 72 -6.77 4.53 -22.66
N SER A 73 -6.62 3.21 -22.51
CA SER A 73 -6.98 2.22 -23.54
C SER A 73 -8.43 1.74 -23.46
N CYS A 74 -9.17 2.06 -22.41
CA CYS A 74 -10.59 1.74 -22.30
C CYS A 74 -11.40 2.92 -22.87
N PRO A 75 -12.03 2.75 -24.04
CA PRO A 75 -12.88 3.80 -24.57
C PRO A 75 -14.07 4.04 -23.62
N THR A 76 -14.42 5.30 -23.38
CA THR A 76 -15.55 5.71 -22.50
C THR A 76 -16.90 5.18 -23.00
N LYS A 77 -16.95 4.75 -24.26
CA LYS A 77 -18.08 4.08 -24.89
C LYS A 77 -17.59 2.75 -25.45
N ALA A 78 -18.36 1.70 -25.24
CA ALA A 78 -18.17 0.47 -26.00
C ALA A 78 -18.14 0.80 -27.50
N PRO A 79 -17.21 0.23 -28.29
CA PRO A 79 -17.23 0.39 -29.73
C PRO A 79 -18.61 0.01 -30.25
N ARG A 80 -19.18 0.83 -31.13
CA ARG A 80 -20.43 0.43 -31.80
C ARG A 80 -20.15 -0.88 -32.53
N PRO A 81 -21.01 -1.91 -32.38
CA PRO A 81 -20.85 -3.14 -33.14
C PRO A 81 -20.82 -2.78 -34.63
N THR A 82 -19.68 -2.98 -35.26
CA THR A 82 -19.57 -2.91 -36.71
C THR A 82 -20.15 -4.21 -37.26
N ASN A 83 -20.99 -4.12 -38.28
CA ASN A 83 -21.63 -5.27 -38.95
C ASN A 83 -20.63 -6.16 -39.73
N GLY A 84 -19.38 -6.29 -39.26
CA GLY A 84 -18.26 -6.90 -39.99
C GLY A 84 -17.30 -7.70 -39.13
N GLY A 85 -17.71 -8.16 -37.94
CA GLY A 85 -16.92 -9.11 -37.16
C GLY A 85 -16.79 -10.44 -37.90
N LYS A 86 -15.62 -10.73 -38.49
CA LYS A 86 -15.36 -12.01 -39.16
C LYS A 86 -15.10 -13.07 -38.09
N VAL A 87 -16.05 -13.99 -37.92
CA VAL A 87 -15.86 -15.18 -37.08
C VAL A 87 -14.78 -16.05 -37.73
N ILE A 88 -13.66 -16.27 -37.03
CA ILE A 88 -12.64 -17.23 -37.46
C ILE A 88 -12.98 -18.57 -36.82
N PRO A 89 -13.46 -19.56 -37.59
CA PRO A 89 -13.76 -20.87 -37.04
C PRO A 89 -12.45 -21.56 -36.63
N PHE A 90 -12.34 -21.93 -35.36
CA PHE A 90 -11.29 -22.84 -34.91
C PHE A 90 -11.53 -24.20 -35.56
N ARG A 91 -10.57 -24.66 -36.38
CA ARG A 91 -10.62 -26.04 -36.89
C ARG A 91 -10.43 -26.98 -35.69
N LYS A 92 -11.38 -27.91 -35.50
CA LYS A 92 -11.20 -28.98 -34.52
C LYS A 92 -9.94 -29.76 -34.88
N PRO A 93 -9.04 -30.07 -33.92
CA PRO A 93 -7.91 -30.93 -34.20
C PRO A 93 -8.44 -32.29 -34.67
N THR A 94 -7.96 -32.73 -35.83
CA THR A 94 -8.13 -34.11 -36.30
C THR A 94 -7.30 -35.00 -35.39
N VAL A 95 -7.99 -35.89 -34.66
CA VAL A 95 -7.40 -36.99 -33.90
C VAL A 95 -6.87 -38.04 -34.87
#